data_AF-A0A2M6ZPS0-F1
#
_entry.id   AF-A0A2M6ZPS0-F1
#
_cell.length_a   1.000
_cell.length_b   1.000
_cell.length_c   1.000
_cell.angle_alpha   90.00
_cell.angle_beta   90.00
_cell.angle_gamma   90.00
#
_symmetry.space_group_name_H-M   'P 1'
#
loop_
_entity.id
_entity.type
_entity.pdbx_description
1 polymer ?
#
loop_
_entity_poly.entity_id
_entity_poly.type
_entity_poly.pdbx_seq_one_letter_code
_entity_poly.pdbx_strand_id
1 'polypeptide(L)'
;MGGKLSRLIKSRIDPERYGWSGHFRWPLMSMAVGVVSGFGAILFEELLRYALYHFLHLPTGFMEPVKGMEAAAVAALAGTHSWLFLVIPALGGLVSGLLVYLIAPEAEGHGTDAMIEAFHRRGGYIRKRVPLVKILASAITIGSGG
;
A
#
# COMPACT_ATOMS: atom_id res chain seq x y z
N MET A 1 -28.22 47.13 -15.99
CA MET A 1 -28.17 46.20 -14.84
C MET A 1 -27.08 45.09 -14.96
N GLY A 2 -26.15 45.14 -15.94
CA GLY A 2 -25.16 44.07 -16.18
C GLY A 2 -23.79 44.21 -15.50
N GLY A 3 -23.48 45.37 -14.90
CA GLY A 3 -22.13 45.64 -14.37
C GLY A 3 -21.82 44.99 -13.01
N LYS A 4 -22.83 44.69 -12.17
CA LYS A 4 -22.62 44.06 -10.86
C LYS A 4 -22.40 42.54 -10.96
N LEU A 5 -23.04 41.88 -11.93
CA LEU A 5 -22.93 40.43 -12.12
C LEU A 5 -21.54 40.03 -12.67
N SER A 6 -20.99 40.84 -13.57
CA SER A 6 -19.63 40.65 -14.11
C SER A 6 -18.53 40.76 -13.04
N ARG A 7 -18.67 41.68 -12.07
CA ARG A 7 -17.70 41.84 -10.97
C ARG A 7 -17.73 40.69 -9.97
N LEU A 8 -18.90 40.08 -9.74
CA LEU A 8 -19.07 38.91 -8.86
C LEU A 8 -18.47 37.62 -9.43
N ILE A 9 -18.45 37.47 -10.76
CA ILE A 9 -17.81 36.33 -11.43
C ILE A 9 -16.28 36.49 -11.39
N LYS A 10 -15.79 37.72 -11.60
CA LYS A 10 -14.35 38.01 -11.65
C LYS A 10 -13.65 37.91 -10.29
N SER A 11 -14.39 38.06 -9.18
CA SER A 11 -13.84 37.95 -7.81
C SER A 11 -13.73 36.52 -7.28
N ARG A 12 -14.14 35.49 -8.05
CA ARG A 12 -14.03 34.07 -7.68
C ARG A 12 -12.92 33.32 -8.41
N ILE A 13 -12.25 33.99 -9.34
CA ILE A 13 -11.16 33.42 -10.13
C ILE A 13 -9.92 34.22 -9.75
N ASP A 14 -9.24 33.81 -8.69
CA ASP A 14 -7.97 34.40 -8.26
C ASP A 14 -6.90 34.06 -9.32
N PRO A 15 -6.49 35.02 -10.18
CA PRO A 15 -5.52 34.75 -11.25
C PRO A 15 -4.11 34.54 -10.69
N GLU A 16 -3.90 34.94 -9.44
CA GLU A 16 -2.65 34.86 -8.68
C GLU A 16 -2.23 33.40 -8.41
N ARG A 17 -3.19 32.45 -8.45
CA ARG A 17 -2.90 31.01 -8.32
C ARG A 17 -2.35 30.36 -9.61
N TYR A 18 -2.32 31.10 -10.72
CA TYR A 18 -1.83 30.68 -12.04
C TYR A 18 -0.63 31.52 -12.51
N GLY A 19 0.24 31.96 -11.59
CA GLY A 19 1.55 32.51 -11.96
C GLY A 19 2.47 31.43 -12.55
N TRP A 20 3.49 31.83 -13.32
CA TRP A 20 4.51 30.91 -13.91
C TRP A 20 5.13 29.93 -12.91
N SER A 21 5.18 30.31 -11.62
CA SER A 21 5.64 29.45 -10.52
C SER A 21 4.72 28.25 -10.24
N GLY A 22 3.43 28.33 -10.55
CA GLY A 22 2.48 27.22 -10.43
C GLY A 22 2.80 26.07 -11.39
N HIS A 23 3.13 26.38 -12.64
CA HIS A 23 3.38 25.38 -13.69
C HIS A 23 4.57 24.46 -13.39
N PHE A 24 5.60 24.94 -12.67
CA PHE A 24 6.74 24.11 -12.28
C PHE A 24 6.52 23.36 -10.95
N ARG A 25 5.69 23.91 -10.05
CA ARG A 25 5.42 23.31 -8.74
C ARG A 25 4.68 21.98 -8.83
N TRP A 26 3.65 21.89 -9.67
CA TRP A 26 2.85 20.65 -9.77
C TRP A 26 3.63 19.46 -10.33
N PRO A 27 4.41 19.60 -11.44
CA PRO A 27 5.25 18.51 -11.94
C PRO A 27 6.36 18.12 -10.96
N LEU A 28 6.95 19.09 -10.25
CA LEU A 28 7.97 18.78 -9.26
C LEU A 28 7.41 17.98 -8.08
N MET A 29 6.21 18.33 -7.61
CA MET A 29 5.54 17.56 -6.56
C MET A 29 5.14 16.16 -7.04
N SER A 30 4.66 16.00 -8.28
CA SER A 30 4.33 14.66 -8.81
C SER A 30 5.56 13.78 -9.00
N MET A 31 6.69 14.35 -9.46
CA MET A 31 7.98 13.65 -9.51
C MET A 31 8.43 13.21 -8.12
N ALA A 32 8.34 14.09 -7.12
CA ALA A 32 8.67 13.74 -5.74
C ALA A 32 7.79 12.61 -5.21
N VAL A 33 6.48 12.64 -5.47
CA VAL A 33 5.56 11.56 -5.10
C VAL A 33 5.94 10.24 -5.77
N GLY A 34 6.26 10.26 -7.07
CA GLY A 34 6.68 9.07 -7.82
C GLY A 34 7.98 8.45 -7.31
N VAL A 35 8.96 9.28 -6.93
CA VAL A 35 10.21 8.81 -6.33
C VAL A 35 9.94 8.15 -4.97
N VAL A 36 9.15 8.81 -4.11
CA VAL A 36 8.82 8.27 -2.79
C VAL A 36 8.00 6.98 -2.89
N SER A 37 7.02 6.90 -3.78
CA SER A 37 6.24 5.67 -3.98
C SER A 37 7.08 4.55 -4.58
N GLY A 38 8.01 4.86 -5.49
CA GLY A 38 8.96 3.89 -6.04
C GLY A 38 9.84 3.27 -4.96
N PHE A 39 10.43 4.08 -4.07
CA PHE A 39 11.18 3.56 -2.91
C PHE A 39 10.29 2.75 -1.97
N GLY A 40 9.05 3.20 -1.74
CA GLY A 40 8.07 2.46 -0.95
C GLY A 40 7.76 1.09 -1.55
N ALA A 41 7.65 0.99 -2.87
CA ALA A 41 7.41 -0.28 -3.57
C ALA A 41 8.60 -1.24 -3.43
N ILE A 42 9.83 -0.76 -3.64
CA ILE A 42 11.05 -1.56 -3.47
C ILE A 42 11.16 -2.08 -2.03
N LEU A 43 10.94 -1.20 -1.04
CA LEU A 43 10.95 -1.59 0.37
C LEU A 43 9.89 -2.66 0.67
N PHE A 44 8.67 -2.49 0.15
CA PHE A 44 7.60 -3.45 0.34
C PHE A 44 7.92 -4.79 -0.32
N GLU A 45 8.50 -4.78 -1.50
CA GLU A 45 8.93 -6.00 -2.21
C GLU A 45 10.00 -6.76 -1.44
N GLU A 46 11.00 -6.06 -0.88
CA GLU A 46 12.02 -6.68 -0.01
C GLU A 46 11.42 -7.24 1.29
N LEU A 47 10.46 -6.53 1.91
CA LEU A 47 9.75 -7.04 3.08
C LEU A 47 8.96 -8.31 2.74
N LEU A 48 8.32 -8.36 1.57
CA LEU A 48 7.61 -9.55 1.10
C LEU A 48 8.57 -10.72 0.90
N ARG A 49 9.70 -10.51 0.22
CA ARG A 49 10.73 -11.55 0.06
C ARG A 49 11.21 -12.08 1.40
N TYR A 50 11.50 -11.19 2.36
CA TYR A 50 11.95 -11.56 3.69
C TYR A 50 10.88 -12.35 4.46
N ALA A 51 9.63 -11.88 4.44
CA ALA A 51 8.50 -12.53 5.11
C ALA A 51 8.21 -13.91 4.50
N LEU A 52 8.17 -14.03 3.17
CA LEU A 52 7.94 -15.28 2.47
C LEU A 52 9.07 -16.29 2.73
N TYR A 53 10.31 -15.82 2.75
CA TYR A 53 11.45 -16.68 3.11
C TYR A 53 11.32 -17.21 4.55
N HIS A 54 11.04 -16.34 5.52
CA HIS A 54 10.97 -16.73 6.93
C HIS A 54 9.74 -17.59 7.26
N PHE A 55 8.59 -17.28 6.67
CA PHE A 55 7.33 -17.96 6.98
C PHE A 55 7.12 -19.22 6.16
N LEU A 56 7.49 -19.24 4.88
CA LEU A 56 7.21 -20.35 3.99
C LEU A 56 8.48 -21.12 3.61
N HIS A 57 9.54 -20.45 3.15
CA HIS A 57 10.72 -21.15 2.65
C HIS A 57 11.47 -21.92 3.76
N LEU A 58 11.76 -21.26 4.89
CA LEU A 58 12.52 -21.87 5.99
C LEU A 58 11.77 -23.07 6.63
N PRO A 59 10.45 -23.02 6.89
CA PRO A 59 9.75 -24.12 7.56
C PRO A 59 9.31 -25.24 6.62
N THR A 60 9.04 -24.95 5.34
CA THR A 60 8.45 -25.94 4.41
C THR A 60 9.35 -26.30 3.23
N GLY A 61 10.44 -25.57 3.02
CA GLY A 61 11.28 -25.68 1.83
C GLY A 61 10.63 -25.11 0.57
N PHE A 62 9.53 -24.35 0.70
CA PHE A 62 8.77 -23.84 -0.42
C PHE A 62 9.62 -22.93 -1.32
N MET A 63 9.79 -23.33 -2.58
CA MET A 63 10.44 -22.54 -3.61
C MET A 63 9.37 -21.82 -4.41
N GLU A 64 9.44 -20.49 -4.48
CA GLU A 64 8.49 -19.72 -5.28
C GLU A 64 8.58 -20.16 -6.76
N PRO A 65 7.47 -20.58 -7.39
CA PRO A 65 7.49 -21.03 -8.77
C PRO A 65 7.95 -19.90 -9.69
N VAL A 66 9.13 -20.05 -10.28
CA VAL A 66 9.63 -19.08 -11.26
C VAL A 66 8.84 -19.23 -12.56
N LYS A 67 8.51 -18.11 -13.21
CA LYS A 67 7.83 -18.11 -14.51
C LYS A 67 8.63 -18.96 -15.51
N GLY A 68 8.03 -20.05 -15.99
CA GLY A 68 8.64 -21.00 -16.93
C GLY A 68 9.04 -22.36 -16.33
N MET A 69 8.79 -22.61 -15.04
CA MET A 69 9.02 -23.93 -14.43
C MET A 69 8.04 -25.00 -14.95
N GLU A 70 8.53 -26.24 -15.07
CA GLU A 70 7.68 -27.39 -15.43
C GLU A 70 6.59 -27.67 -14.38
N ALA A 71 5.39 -27.99 -14.85
CA ALA A 71 4.24 -28.31 -13.99
C ALA A 71 4.51 -29.47 -13.01
N ALA A 72 5.37 -30.43 -13.39
CA ALA A 72 5.77 -31.55 -12.54
C ALA A 72 6.61 -31.09 -11.32
N ALA A 73 7.47 -30.09 -11.49
CA ALA A 73 8.27 -29.52 -10.41
C ALA A 73 7.39 -28.73 -9.41
N VAL A 74 6.36 -28.04 -9.91
CA VAL A 74 5.37 -27.35 -9.08
C VAL A 74 4.51 -28.35 -8.31
N ALA A 75 4.10 -29.45 -8.94
CA ALA A 75 3.31 -30.50 -8.30
C ALA A 75 4.08 -31.25 -7.19
N ALA A 76 5.39 -31.48 -7.37
CA ALA A 76 6.23 -32.10 -6.36
C ALA A 76 6.36 -31.24 -5.08
N LEU A 77 6.31 -29.91 -5.23
CA LEU A 77 6.38 -28.95 -4.12
C LEU A 77 5.12 -28.99 -3.23
N ALA A 78 3.97 -29.37 -3.78
CA ALA A 78 2.69 -29.44 -3.06
C ALA A 78 2.59 -30.66 -2.11
N GLY A 79 3.42 -31.69 -2.30
CA GLY A 79 3.29 -32.97 -1.59
C GLY A 79 3.90 -33.00 -0.19
N THR A 80 4.78 -32.06 0.17
CA THR A 80 5.74 -32.31 1.26
C THR A 80 5.28 -31.87 2.64
N HIS A 81 4.37 -30.87 2.81
CA HIS A 81 4.03 -30.33 4.14
C HIS A 81 2.61 -29.71 4.27
N SER A 82 1.55 -30.48 3.94
CA SER A 82 0.17 -29.98 3.76
C SER A 82 -0.44 -29.17 4.92
N TRP A 83 -0.18 -29.51 6.19
CA TRP A 83 -0.80 -28.82 7.34
C TRP A 83 -0.16 -27.46 7.67
N LEU A 84 1.12 -27.26 7.36
CA LEU A 84 1.84 -26.01 7.63
C LEU A 84 1.30 -24.86 6.77
N PHE A 85 0.84 -25.17 5.54
CA PHE A 85 0.16 -24.21 4.66
C PHE A 85 -1.19 -23.72 5.20
N LEU A 86 -1.76 -24.36 6.21
CA LEU A 86 -2.94 -23.85 6.93
C LEU A 86 -2.54 -23.05 8.17
N VAL A 87 -1.57 -23.55 8.93
CA VAL A 87 -1.14 -22.94 10.20
C VAL A 87 -0.43 -21.61 9.98
N ILE A 88 0.46 -21.54 8.98
CA ILE A 88 1.29 -20.34 8.73
C ILE A 88 0.43 -19.14 8.34
N PRO A 89 -0.49 -19.21 7.34
CA PRO A 89 -1.38 -18.09 7.04
C PRO A 89 -2.32 -17.73 8.19
N ALA A 90 -2.80 -18.72 8.96
CA ALA A 90 -3.67 -18.45 10.10
C ALA A 90 -2.96 -17.64 11.19
N LEU A 91 -1.71 -18.00 11.51
CA LEU A 91 -0.88 -17.23 12.45
C LEU A 91 -0.48 -15.87 11.87
N GLY A 92 -0.15 -15.81 10.58
CA GLY A 92 0.15 -14.55 9.89
C GLY A 92 -1.02 -13.57 9.94
N GLY A 93 -2.24 -14.04 9.65
CA GLY A 93 -3.47 -13.27 9.76
C GLY A 93 -3.80 -12.84 11.19
N LEU A 94 -3.54 -13.70 12.18
CA LEU A 94 -3.71 -13.34 13.59
C LEU A 94 -2.74 -12.24 14.02
N VAL A 95 -1.46 -12.37 13.66
CA VAL A 95 -0.41 -11.38 13.99
C VAL A 95 -0.67 -10.07 13.27
N SER A 96 -1.04 -10.08 11.98
CA SER A 96 -1.35 -8.85 11.24
C SER A 96 -2.61 -8.18 11.78
N GLY A 97 -3.65 -8.95 12.15
CA GLY A 97 -4.85 -8.45 12.81
C GLY A 97 -4.54 -7.80 14.17
N LEU A 98 -3.74 -8.45 15.01
CA LEU A 98 -3.29 -7.89 16.30
C LEU A 98 -2.46 -6.61 16.10
N LEU A 99 -1.58 -6.58 15.10
CA LEU A 99 -0.77 -5.41 14.79
C LEU A 99 -1.65 -4.19 14.44
N VAL A 100 -2.65 -4.39 13.58
CA VAL A 100 -3.62 -3.34 13.21
C VAL A 100 -4.43 -2.93 14.43
N TYR A 101 -5.01 -3.89 15.15
CA TYR A 101 -5.88 -3.62 16.29
C TYR A 101 -5.17 -2.84 17.41
N LEU A 102 -3.91 -3.19 17.72
CA LEU A 102 -3.18 -2.59 18.83
C LEU A 102 -2.49 -1.26 18.46
N ILE A 103 -1.94 -1.12 17.25
CA ILE A 103 -1.06 0.02 16.91
C ILE A 103 -1.82 1.10 16.12
N ALA A 104 -2.65 0.70 15.17
CA ALA A 104 -3.36 1.63 14.30
C ALA A 104 -4.68 1.01 13.83
N PRO A 105 -5.73 1.01 14.67
CA PRO A 105 -7.04 0.51 14.28
C PRO A 105 -7.63 1.29 13.09
N GLU A 106 -7.17 2.53 12.87
CA GLU A 106 -7.52 3.32 11.68
C GLU A 106 -6.94 2.76 10.37
N ALA A 107 -6.03 1.79 10.43
CA ALA A 107 -5.46 1.12 9.27
C ALA A 107 -6.33 -0.05 8.75
N GLU A 108 -7.43 -0.36 9.44
CA GLU A 108 -8.38 -1.41 9.05
C GLU A 108 -8.99 -1.17 7.66
N GLY A 109 -9.43 -2.25 7.02
CA GLY A 109 -10.13 -2.21 5.73
C GLY A 109 -9.23 -1.88 4.54
N HIS A 110 -9.83 -1.43 3.44
CA HIS A 110 -9.09 -1.10 2.23
C HIS A 110 -8.42 0.27 2.32
N GLY A 111 -7.14 0.34 1.95
CA GLY A 111 -6.37 1.59 1.96
C GLY A 111 -6.89 2.64 0.97
N THR A 112 -7.55 2.19 -0.09
CA THR A 112 -8.16 3.02 -1.14
C THR A 112 -9.32 3.85 -0.61
N ASP A 113 -10.25 3.26 0.14
CA ASP A 113 -11.41 3.99 0.68
C ASP A 113 -10.97 5.04 1.69
N ALA A 114 -10.01 4.68 2.56
CA ALA A 114 -9.40 5.63 3.50
C ALA A 114 -8.69 6.79 2.79
N MET A 115 -8.03 6.53 1.65
CA MET A 115 -7.39 7.55 0.83
C MET A 115 -8.41 8.46 0.15
N ILE A 116 -9.48 7.89 -0.41
CA ILE A 116 -10.59 8.64 -1.02
C ILE A 116 -11.26 9.52 0.05
N GLU A 117 -11.57 8.98 1.22
CA GLU A 117 -12.18 9.73 2.32
C GLU A 117 -11.25 10.84 2.81
N ALA A 118 -9.96 10.56 2.98
CA ALA A 118 -8.98 11.55 3.40
C ALA A 118 -8.94 12.74 2.41
N PHE A 119 -8.91 12.45 1.12
CA PHE A 119 -8.88 13.49 0.08
C PHE A 119 -10.16 14.33 0.05
N HIS A 120 -11.34 13.70 0.14
CA HIS A 120 -12.62 14.40 -0.01
C HIS A 120 -13.15 15.05 1.27
N ARG A 121 -12.89 14.46 2.44
CA ARG A 121 -13.51 14.87 3.72
C ARG A 121 -12.52 15.38 4.76
N ARG A 122 -11.22 15.05 4.64
CA ARG A 122 -10.21 15.35 5.68
C ARG A 122 -9.05 16.21 5.16
N GLY A 123 -9.20 16.86 4.00
CA GLY A 123 -8.17 17.74 3.42
C GLY A 123 -6.86 17.01 3.09
N GLY A 124 -6.90 15.71 2.81
CA GLY A 124 -5.74 14.87 2.52
C GLY A 124 -4.97 14.40 3.77
N TYR A 125 -5.49 14.63 4.98
CA TYR A 125 -4.79 14.24 6.20
C TYR A 125 -4.90 12.73 6.49
N ILE A 126 -3.75 12.04 6.55
CA ILE A 126 -3.61 10.66 7.00
C ILE A 126 -2.55 10.61 8.10
N ARG A 127 -2.83 9.88 9.20
CA ARG A 127 -1.87 9.72 10.30
C ARG A 127 -0.65 8.94 9.81
N LYS A 128 0.56 9.46 10.06
CA LYS A 128 1.84 8.88 9.60
C LYS A 128 2.06 7.41 9.98
N ARG A 129 1.50 6.96 11.12
CA ARG A 129 1.58 5.55 11.56
C ARG A 129 0.79 4.58 10.66
N VAL A 130 -0.28 5.05 10.01
CA VAL A 130 -1.20 4.18 9.28
C VAL A 130 -0.52 3.52 8.08
N PRO A 131 0.17 4.26 7.19
CA PRO A 131 0.92 3.63 6.10
C PRO A 131 1.97 2.61 6.57
N LEU A 132 2.68 2.91 7.66
CA LEU A 132 3.71 2.03 8.21
C LEU A 132 3.13 0.71 8.73
N VAL A 133 2.06 0.79 9.53
CA VAL A 133 1.36 -0.41 10.03
C VAL A 133 0.78 -1.21 8.87
N LYS A 134 0.25 -0.54 7.83
CA LYS A 134 -0.30 -1.21 6.65
C LYS A 134 0.75 -1.98 5.88
N ILE A 135 1.92 -1.38 5.64
CA ILE A 135 3.05 -2.04 4.98
C ILE A 135 3.42 -3.33 5.73
N LEU A 136 3.58 -3.25 7.06
CA LEU A 136 3.97 -4.40 7.88
C LEU A 136 2.87 -5.47 7.95
N ALA A 137 1.62 -5.08 8.21
CA ALA A 137 0.49 -5.99 8.26
C ALA A 137 0.31 -6.72 6.92
N SER A 138 0.37 -5.99 5.80
CA SER A 138 0.29 -6.57 4.46
C SER A 138 1.46 -7.50 4.16
N ALA A 139 2.69 -7.12 4.52
CA ALA A 139 3.86 -7.98 4.30
C ALA A 139 3.76 -9.29 5.09
N ILE A 140 3.25 -9.24 6.33
CA ILE A 140 3.04 -10.44 7.17
C ILE A 140 1.93 -11.32 6.58
N THR A 141 0.77 -10.74 6.25
CA THR A 141 -0.35 -11.49 5.69
C THR A 141 0.06 -12.17 4.38
N ILE A 142 0.56 -11.41 3.39
CA ILE A 142 0.93 -11.93 2.08
C ILE A 142 2.14 -12.88 2.20
N GLY A 143 3.17 -12.51 2.97
CA GLY A 143 4.36 -13.33 3.15
C GLY A 143 4.08 -14.66 3.85
N SER A 144 3.02 -14.73 4.68
CA SER A 144 2.56 -15.98 5.29
C SER A 144 1.70 -16.85 4.37
N GLY A 145 1.29 -16.32 3.20
CA GLY A 145 0.39 -17.00 2.25
C GLY A 145 -1.09 -16.75 2.50
N GLY A 146 -1.45 -15.69 3.23
CA GLY A 146 -2.82 -15.26 3.48
C GLY A 146 -3.37 -14.26 2.48
#